data_AF-A0A8D2FNQ1-F1
#
_entry.id   AF-A0A8D2FNQ1-F1
#
_cell.length_a   1.000
_cell.length_b   1.000
_cell.length_c   1.000
_cell.angle_alpha   90.00
_cell.angle_beta   90.00
_cell.angle_gamma   90.00
#
_symmetry.space_group_name_H-M   'P 1'
#
loop_
_entity.id
_entity.type
_entity.pdbx_description
1 polymer ?
#
loop_
_entity_poly.entity_id
_entity_poly.type
_entity_poly.pdbx_seq_one_letter_code
_entity_poly.pdbx_strand_id
1 'polypeptide(L)'
;MSFLNGNSLTPASFILNGIPGLEDVHLWISFPLCTMYSIAITGNFGLMYLIYSDEALHRPMYAFLALLSFADVLICTSTLPNILFILWFNLKEIDFKACLTQMFFVHTFTGMESGVLMLMALDCYVAICFPLRYATILTNSVIAKAGFLTFLRGVMLVIPFSFLTKQLPYCRGNDIPHTYCDHMSVAKISCGNVRVNAIYGLMVALLIGDFDILCITISYTMILQTVVSLSSADKAFSTCTAHISAIIITYVPAFFTFFTHRFGGHKIPPSLHVIVANLYLLLPPTVNPIVYGVKTKQI
;
A
#
# COMPACT_ATOMS: atom_id res chain seq x y z
N MET A 1 -33.62 -33.00 -16.51
CA MET A 1 -32.18 -32.89 -16.84
C MET A 1 -32.07 -31.84 -17.94
N SER A 2 -31.92 -30.57 -17.57
CA SER A 2 -31.79 -29.45 -18.49
C SER A 2 -30.34 -28.96 -18.45
N PHE A 3 -29.68 -29.07 -19.58
CA PHE A 3 -28.34 -28.55 -19.82
C PHE A 3 -28.36 -27.02 -19.70
N LEU A 4 -27.79 -26.49 -18.61
CA LEU A 4 -27.40 -25.09 -18.54
C LEU A 4 -26.16 -24.92 -19.41
N ASN A 5 -26.35 -24.37 -20.61
CA ASN A 5 -25.26 -23.85 -21.43
C ASN A 5 -24.43 -22.87 -20.60
N GLY A 6 -23.12 -23.10 -20.55
CA GLY A 6 -22.15 -22.35 -19.76
C GLY A 6 -21.95 -20.92 -20.27
N ASN A 7 -22.90 -20.04 -19.99
CA ASN A 7 -22.63 -18.60 -19.96
C ASN A 7 -21.86 -18.31 -18.66
N SER A 8 -20.66 -17.73 -18.81
CA SER A 8 -19.86 -17.26 -17.70
C SER A 8 -20.71 -16.35 -16.80
N LEU A 9 -20.84 -16.72 -15.52
CA LEU A 9 -21.48 -15.91 -14.47
C LEU A 9 -20.59 -14.70 -14.10
N THR A 10 -20.10 -14.00 -15.12
CA THR A 10 -19.26 -12.80 -15.01
C THR A 10 -20.17 -11.58 -15.16
N PRO A 11 -20.24 -10.68 -14.17
CA PRO A 11 -21.06 -9.49 -14.26
C PRO A 11 -20.39 -8.51 -15.23
N ALA A 12 -21.19 -7.65 -15.87
CA ALA A 12 -20.65 -6.58 -16.71
C ALA A 12 -19.94 -5.53 -15.83
N SER A 13 -20.53 -5.20 -14.70
CA SER A 13 -20.06 -4.18 -13.76
C SER A 13 -20.37 -4.54 -12.32
N PHE A 14 -19.66 -3.87 -11.40
CA PHE A 14 -19.92 -3.88 -9.97
C PHE A 14 -20.38 -2.50 -9.50
N ILE A 15 -21.07 -2.46 -8.35
CA ILE A 15 -21.53 -1.25 -7.69
C ILE A 15 -20.74 -1.10 -6.39
N LEU A 16 -19.87 -0.09 -6.30
CA LEU A 16 -19.13 0.26 -5.10
C LEU A 16 -20.02 1.13 -4.19
N ASN A 17 -20.49 0.56 -3.08
CA ASN A 17 -21.42 1.26 -2.19
C ASN A 17 -20.80 2.40 -1.38
N GLY A 18 -19.48 2.57 -1.43
CA GLY A 18 -18.80 3.63 -0.70
C GLY A 18 -18.71 3.31 0.79
N ILE A 19 -18.96 4.30 1.65
CA ILE A 19 -18.96 4.14 3.12
C ILE A 19 -20.40 3.88 3.60
N PRO A 20 -20.74 2.65 4.01
CA PRO A 20 -22.12 2.29 4.37
C PRO A 20 -22.61 3.08 5.58
N GLY A 21 -23.84 3.60 5.53
CA GLY A 21 -24.46 4.33 6.64
C GLY A 21 -23.92 5.75 6.88
N LEU A 22 -23.04 6.25 6.01
CA LEU A 22 -22.55 7.64 6.03
C LEU A 22 -22.89 8.39 4.72
N GLU A 23 -23.87 7.92 3.97
CA GLU A 23 -24.26 8.47 2.66
C GLU A 23 -24.63 9.96 2.74
N ASP A 24 -25.36 10.35 3.79
CA ASP A 24 -25.75 11.76 4.02
C ASP A 24 -24.58 12.71 4.26
N VAL A 25 -23.40 12.17 4.62
CA VAL A 25 -22.18 12.94 4.89
C VAL A 25 -21.07 12.66 3.88
N HIS A 26 -21.33 11.94 2.79
CA HIS A 26 -20.34 11.64 1.74
C HIS A 26 -19.67 12.90 1.18
N LEU A 27 -20.43 13.99 0.99
CA LEU A 27 -19.87 15.27 0.56
C LEU A 27 -18.88 15.84 1.57
N TRP A 28 -19.17 15.76 2.87
CA TRP A 28 -18.28 16.23 3.93
C TRP A 28 -17.01 15.39 4.03
N ILE A 29 -17.12 14.06 3.84
CA ILE A 29 -15.97 13.14 3.82
C ILE A 29 -15.10 13.35 2.58
N SER A 30 -15.68 13.81 1.47
CA SER A 30 -14.93 14.04 0.23
C SER A 30 -13.87 15.14 0.36
N PHE A 31 -14.15 16.22 1.13
CA PHE A 31 -13.21 17.32 1.32
C PHE A 31 -11.84 16.88 1.88
N PRO A 32 -11.76 16.18 3.03
CA PRO A 32 -10.47 15.72 3.55
C PRO A 32 -9.80 14.72 2.62
N LEU A 33 -10.55 13.83 1.95
CA LEU A 33 -9.97 12.88 0.98
C LEU A 33 -9.37 13.60 -0.24
N CYS A 34 -10.03 14.64 -0.76
CA CYS A 34 -9.48 15.49 -1.81
C CYS A 34 -8.21 16.20 -1.36
N THR A 35 -8.21 16.77 -0.15
CA THR A 35 -7.02 17.44 0.39
C THR A 35 -5.86 16.46 0.53
N MET A 36 -6.09 15.27 1.09
CA MET A 36 -5.08 14.21 1.19
C MET A 36 -4.57 13.81 -0.20
N TYR A 37 -5.46 13.62 -1.18
CA TYR A 37 -5.08 13.29 -2.55
C TYR A 37 -4.21 14.38 -3.19
N SER A 38 -4.58 15.65 -3.08
CA SER A 38 -3.80 16.76 -3.62
C SER A 38 -2.42 16.86 -2.97
N ILE A 39 -2.33 16.67 -1.65
CA ILE A 39 -1.05 16.64 -0.93
C ILE A 39 -0.21 15.45 -1.39
N ALA A 40 -0.79 14.25 -1.46
CA ALA A 40 -0.08 13.05 -1.88
C ALA A 40 0.46 13.19 -3.31
N ILE A 41 -0.35 13.64 -4.26
CA ILE A 41 0.09 13.84 -5.65
C ILE A 41 1.17 14.93 -5.71
N THR A 42 0.90 16.11 -5.16
CA THR A 42 1.84 17.24 -5.27
C THR A 42 3.15 16.98 -4.52
N GLY A 43 3.06 16.41 -3.32
CA GLY A 43 4.21 16.10 -2.48
C GLY A 43 5.09 15.01 -3.07
N ASN A 44 4.52 13.90 -3.55
CA ASN A 44 5.31 12.80 -4.13
C ASN A 44 5.88 13.15 -5.50
N PHE A 45 5.13 13.84 -6.37
CA PHE A 45 5.70 14.35 -7.63
C PHE A 45 6.79 15.40 -7.38
N GLY A 46 6.58 16.30 -6.41
CA GLY A 46 7.58 17.27 -6.00
C GLY A 46 8.85 16.59 -5.48
N LEU A 47 8.72 15.58 -4.64
CA LEU A 47 9.84 14.80 -4.12
C LEU A 47 10.60 14.07 -5.24
N MET A 48 9.90 13.42 -6.16
CA MET A 48 10.50 12.80 -7.34
C MET A 48 11.23 13.83 -8.22
N TYR A 49 10.63 15.01 -8.44
CA TYR A 49 11.23 16.08 -9.23
C TYR A 49 12.50 16.63 -8.59
N LEU A 50 12.50 16.84 -7.27
CA LEU A 50 13.68 17.29 -6.52
C LEU A 50 14.82 16.28 -6.62
N ILE A 51 14.52 14.99 -6.38
CA ILE A 51 15.51 13.92 -6.46
C ILE A 51 16.08 13.78 -7.88
N TYR A 52 15.25 13.99 -8.91
CA TYR A 52 15.69 13.96 -10.30
C TYR A 52 16.56 15.16 -10.68
N SER A 53 16.27 16.34 -10.12
CA SER A 53 16.90 17.60 -10.55
C SER A 53 18.19 17.92 -9.79
N ASP A 54 18.33 17.46 -8.54
CA ASP A 54 19.49 17.75 -7.70
C ASP A 54 20.42 16.53 -7.58
N GLU A 55 21.61 16.62 -8.17
CA GLU A 55 22.62 15.56 -8.09
C GLU A 55 23.08 15.25 -6.66
N ALA A 56 22.98 16.22 -5.72
CA ALA A 56 23.32 15.99 -4.32
C ALA A 56 22.37 14.98 -3.65
N LEU A 57 21.16 14.84 -4.18
CA LEU A 57 20.14 13.89 -3.76
C LEU A 57 20.26 12.52 -4.46
N HIS A 58 21.22 12.28 -5.35
CA HIS A 58 21.42 10.96 -5.98
C HIS A 58 22.09 9.92 -5.06
N ARG A 59 21.73 9.93 -3.76
CA ARG A 59 22.16 8.92 -2.79
C ARG A 59 21.16 7.76 -2.71
N PRO A 60 21.58 6.57 -2.26
CA PRO A 60 20.72 5.39 -2.23
C PRO A 60 19.39 5.57 -1.51
N MET A 61 19.39 6.21 -0.33
CA MET A 61 18.18 6.52 0.44
C MET A 61 17.14 7.30 -0.39
N TYR A 62 17.58 8.31 -1.14
CA TYR A 62 16.70 9.14 -1.97
C TYR A 62 16.21 8.40 -3.22
N ALA A 63 17.01 7.52 -3.80
CA ALA A 63 16.54 6.63 -4.87
C ALA A 63 15.40 5.72 -4.37
N PHE A 64 15.49 5.18 -3.14
CA PHE A 64 14.37 4.46 -2.53
C PHE A 64 13.17 5.36 -2.24
N LEU A 65 13.38 6.61 -1.81
CA LEU A 65 12.30 7.58 -1.65
C LEU A 65 11.57 7.89 -2.96
N ALA A 66 12.28 7.97 -4.08
CA ALA A 66 11.66 8.14 -5.40
C ALA A 66 10.81 6.91 -5.78
N LEU A 67 11.28 5.69 -5.47
CA LEU A 67 10.50 4.46 -5.67
C LEU A 67 9.26 4.39 -4.77
N LEU A 68 9.39 4.83 -3.50
CA LEU A 68 8.27 4.93 -2.57
C LEU A 68 7.23 5.94 -3.07
N SER A 69 7.68 7.13 -3.48
CA SER A 69 6.84 8.20 -4.04
C SER A 69 6.09 7.74 -5.29
N PHE A 70 6.76 6.96 -6.15
CA PHE A 70 6.15 6.39 -7.35
C PHE A 70 5.05 5.38 -7.00
N ALA A 71 5.28 4.50 -6.03
CA ALA A 71 4.26 3.56 -5.55
C ALA A 71 3.07 4.31 -4.94
N ASP A 72 3.33 5.31 -4.09
CA ASP A 72 2.34 6.15 -3.43
C ASP A 72 1.41 6.86 -4.43
N VAL A 73 1.98 7.46 -5.49
CA VAL A 73 1.20 8.10 -6.57
C VAL A 73 0.31 7.10 -7.28
N LEU A 74 0.79 5.89 -7.57
CA LEU A 74 0.01 4.87 -8.27
C LEU A 74 -1.10 4.27 -7.41
N ILE A 75 -0.86 4.06 -6.12
CA ILE A 75 -1.88 3.63 -5.15
C ILE A 75 -2.99 4.70 -5.08
N CYS A 76 -2.62 5.96 -4.90
CA CYS A 76 -3.58 7.07 -4.84
C CYS A 76 -4.37 7.21 -6.14
N THR A 77 -3.70 7.23 -7.30
CA THR A 77 -4.35 7.46 -8.60
C THR A 77 -5.26 6.30 -9.01
N SER A 78 -4.95 5.07 -8.59
CA SER A 78 -5.81 3.91 -8.91
C SER A 78 -7.09 3.84 -8.09
N THR A 79 -7.13 4.45 -6.90
CA THR A 79 -8.24 4.34 -5.95
C THR A 79 -9.05 5.64 -5.83
N LEU A 80 -8.38 6.75 -5.55
CA LEU A 80 -9.02 8.01 -5.15
C LEU A 80 -9.93 8.63 -6.19
N PRO A 81 -9.59 8.66 -7.49
CA PRO A 81 -10.51 9.20 -8.49
C PRO A 81 -11.88 8.50 -8.45
N ASN A 82 -11.90 7.17 -8.37
CA ASN A 82 -13.15 6.40 -8.28
C ASN A 82 -13.91 6.71 -6.98
N ILE A 83 -13.21 6.82 -5.85
CA ILE A 83 -13.82 7.19 -4.57
C ILE A 83 -14.48 8.58 -4.66
N LEU A 84 -13.81 9.55 -5.25
CA LEU A 84 -14.35 10.91 -5.41
C LEU A 84 -15.55 10.93 -6.37
N PHE A 85 -15.53 10.16 -7.46
CA PHE A 85 -16.70 10.02 -8.34
C PHE A 85 -17.92 9.46 -7.61
N ILE A 86 -17.72 8.50 -6.71
CA ILE A 86 -18.78 7.95 -5.85
C ILE A 86 -19.32 9.03 -4.91
N LEU A 87 -18.42 9.73 -4.19
CA LEU A 87 -18.83 10.68 -3.14
C LEU A 87 -19.46 11.97 -3.69
N TRP A 88 -19.05 12.44 -4.88
CA TRP A 88 -19.54 13.69 -5.46
C TRP A 88 -20.73 13.50 -6.41
N PHE A 89 -20.70 12.45 -7.22
CA PHE A 89 -21.65 12.26 -8.31
C PHE A 89 -22.52 11.01 -8.15
N ASN A 90 -22.35 10.26 -7.05
CA ASN A 90 -23.03 8.98 -6.82
C ASN A 90 -22.80 7.96 -7.97
N LEU A 91 -21.68 8.10 -8.69
CA LEU A 91 -21.26 7.20 -9.77
C LEU A 91 -20.56 5.99 -9.17
N LYS A 92 -21.37 4.99 -8.80
CA LYS A 92 -20.94 3.79 -8.09
C LYS A 92 -20.51 2.64 -8.99
N GLU A 93 -20.80 2.72 -10.28
CA GLU A 93 -20.58 1.64 -11.23
C GLU A 93 -19.11 1.57 -11.70
N ILE A 94 -18.53 0.38 -11.64
CA ILE A 94 -17.19 0.08 -12.16
C ILE A 94 -17.24 -1.18 -13.03
N ASP A 95 -16.64 -1.13 -14.23
CA ASP A 95 -16.52 -2.30 -15.10
C ASP A 95 -15.75 -3.44 -14.40
N PHE A 96 -16.16 -4.68 -14.64
CA PHE A 96 -15.54 -5.86 -14.02
C PHE A 96 -14.01 -5.93 -14.24
N LYS A 97 -13.53 -5.63 -15.45
CA LYS A 97 -12.09 -5.63 -15.76
C LYS A 97 -11.40 -4.43 -15.13
N ALA A 98 -12.05 -3.27 -15.10
CA ALA A 98 -11.53 -2.09 -14.39
C ALA A 98 -11.35 -2.37 -12.89
N CYS A 99 -12.30 -3.07 -12.27
CA CYS A 99 -12.23 -3.50 -10.87
C CYS A 99 -11.05 -4.45 -10.59
N LEU A 100 -10.88 -5.49 -11.42
CA LEU A 100 -9.73 -6.40 -11.30
C LEU A 100 -8.40 -5.70 -11.54
N THR A 101 -8.38 -4.72 -12.45
CA THR A 101 -7.20 -3.90 -12.75
C THR A 101 -6.87 -3.02 -11.55
N GLN A 102 -7.85 -2.30 -10.99
CA GLN A 102 -7.66 -1.51 -9.77
C GLN A 102 -7.12 -2.37 -8.63
N MET A 103 -7.73 -3.54 -8.39
CA MET A 103 -7.28 -4.48 -7.37
C MET A 103 -5.82 -4.91 -7.58
N PHE A 104 -5.43 -5.23 -8.83
CA PHE A 104 -4.04 -5.58 -9.17
C PHE A 104 -3.06 -4.45 -8.87
N PHE A 105 -3.38 -3.22 -9.29
CA PHE A 105 -2.52 -2.05 -9.04
C PHE A 105 -2.37 -1.80 -7.55
N VAL A 106 -3.47 -1.73 -6.80
CA VAL A 106 -3.45 -1.48 -5.35
C VAL A 106 -2.55 -2.49 -4.63
N HIS A 107 -2.78 -3.79 -4.82
CA HIS A 107 -2.03 -4.81 -4.08
C HIS A 107 -0.56 -4.91 -4.52
N THR A 108 -0.27 -4.71 -5.81
CA THR A 108 1.10 -4.73 -6.32
C THR A 108 1.91 -3.57 -5.75
N PHE A 109 1.36 -2.35 -5.78
CA PHE A 109 2.09 -1.17 -5.34
C PHE A 109 2.14 -1.04 -3.81
N THR A 110 1.13 -1.51 -3.08
CA THR A 110 1.24 -1.69 -1.62
C THR A 110 2.34 -2.69 -1.25
N GLY A 111 2.45 -3.80 -2.00
CA GLY A 111 3.56 -4.75 -1.80
C GLY A 111 4.92 -4.13 -2.14
N MET A 112 4.97 -3.28 -3.16
CA MET A 112 6.18 -2.53 -3.51
C MET A 112 6.54 -1.50 -2.43
N GLU A 113 5.58 -0.74 -1.92
CA GLU A 113 5.74 0.23 -0.82
C GLU A 113 6.37 -0.45 0.40
N SER A 114 5.78 -1.56 0.85
CA SER A 114 6.28 -2.39 1.96
C SER A 114 7.73 -2.85 1.73
N GLY A 115 8.03 -3.36 0.54
CA GLY A 115 9.38 -3.82 0.21
C GLY A 115 10.39 -2.68 0.09
N VAL A 116 9.99 -1.50 -0.38
CA VAL A 116 10.85 -0.31 -0.42
C VAL A 116 11.16 0.17 1.00
N LEU A 117 10.20 0.19 1.93
CA LEU A 117 10.46 0.47 3.35
C LEU A 117 11.45 -0.53 3.96
N MET A 118 11.34 -1.81 3.59
CA MET A 118 12.35 -2.81 3.99
C MET A 118 13.74 -2.49 3.43
N LEU A 119 13.85 -2.10 2.14
CA LEU A 119 15.13 -1.72 1.53
C LEU A 119 15.72 -0.46 2.18
N MET A 120 14.90 0.50 2.57
CA MET A 120 15.31 1.69 3.30
C MET A 120 15.81 1.36 4.72
N ALA A 121 15.20 0.37 5.40
CA ALA A 121 15.74 -0.15 6.67
C ALA A 121 17.13 -0.78 6.48
N LEU A 122 17.32 -1.54 5.39
CA LEU A 122 18.61 -2.13 5.04
C LEU A 122 19.66 -1.06 4.69
N ASP A 123 19.28 0.00 3.97
CA ASP A 123 20.15 1.16 3.73
C ASP A 123 20.63 1.78 5.04
N CYS A 124 19.70 2.10 5.95
CA CYS A 124 20.03 2.64 7.28
C CYS A 124 20.97 1.70 8.06
N TYR A 125 20.71 0.39 8.00
CA TYR A 125 21.53 -0.62 8.65
C TYR A 125 22.97 -0.64 8.11
N VAL A 126 23.14 -0.69 6.79
CA VAL A 126 24.47 -0.72 6.17
C VAL A 126 25.21 0.61 6.40
N ALA A 127 24.51 1.74 6.35
CA ALA A 127 25.08 3.06 6.60
C ALA A 127 25.64 3.21 8.03
N ILE A 128 24.93 2.68 9.03
CA ILE A 128 25.32 2.80 10.45
C ILE A 128 26.30 1.68 10.87
N CYS A 129 26.02 0.43 10.50
CA CYS A 129 26.79 -0.71 10.99
C CYS A 129 28.05 -0.98 10.14
N PHE A 130 28.08 -0.55 8.87
CA PHE A 130 29.20 -0.76 7.95
C PHE A 130 29.59 0.50 7.15
N PRO A 131 29.87 1.63 7.82
CA PRO A 131 30.09 2.92 7.15
C PRO A 131 31.22 2.89 6.11
N LEU A 132 32.31 2.17 6.38
CA LEU A 132 33.46 2.05 5.47
C LEU A 132 33.15 1.25 4.19
N ARG A 133 32.14 0.38 4.22
CA ARG A 133 31.77 -0.48 3.07
C ARG A 133 30.49 -0.02 2.37
N TYR A 134 29.82 1.01 2.89
CA TYR A 134 28.53 1.50 2.40
C TYR A 134 28.54 1.72 0.88
N ALA A 135 29.51 2.50 0.37
CA ALA A 135 29.61 2.82 -1.05
C ALA A 135 29.89 1.60 -1.96
N THR A 136 30.50 0.55 -1.41
CA THR A 136 30.78 -0.70 -2.15
C THR A 136 29.62 -1.68 -2.14
N ILE A 137 28.84 -1.71 -1.06
CA ILE A 137 27.69 -2.60 -0.89
C ILE A 137 26.49 -2.03 -1.65
N LEU A 138 26.20 -0.76 -1.44
CA LEU A 138 24.97 -0.11 -1.91
C LEU A 138 25.25 0.76 -3.14
N THR A 139 25.52 0.10 -4.26
CA THR A 139 25.74 0.76 -5.56
C THR A 139 24.42 1.04 -6.26
N ASN A 140 24.40 2.00 -7.20
CA ASN A 140 23.24 2.30 -8.04
C ASN A 140 22.67 1.07 -8.75
N SER A 141 23.53 0.13 -9.17
CA SER A 141 23.07 -1.13 -9.78
C SER A 141 22.33 -2.02 -8.79
N VAL A 142 22.82 -2.12 -7.55
CA VAL A 142 22.17 -2.92 -6.49
C VAL A 142 20.81 -2.31 -6.14
N ILE A 143 20.73 -0.99 -6.00
CA ILE A 143 19.49 -0.27 -5.69
C ILE A 143 18.46 -0.48 -6.79
N ALA A 144 18.85 -0.27 -8.06
CA ALA A 144 17.96 -0.47 -9.20
C ALA A 144 17.46 -1.92 -9.29
N LYS A 145 18.35 -2.91 -9.09
CA LYS A 145 17.96 -4.33 -9.06
C LYS A 145 17.04 -4.65 -7.90
N ALA A 146 17.33 -4.14 -6.69
CA ALA A 146 16.52 -4.38 -5.50
C ALA A 146 15.12 -3.77 -5.63
N GLY A 147 15.01 -2.54 -6.14
CA GLY A 147 13.75 -1.89 -6.44
C GLY A 147 12.95 -2.66 -7.50
N PHE A 148 13.60 -3.07 -8.59
CA PHE A 148 12.97 -3.88 -9.63
C PHE A 148 12.49 -5.25 -9.13
N LEU A 149 13.30 -5.94 -8.31
CA LEU A 149 12.93 -7.22 -7.69
C LEU A 149 11.74 -7.07 -6.75
N THR A 150 11.67 -5.95 -6.03
CA THR A 150 10.55 -5.64 -5.13
C THR A 150 9.25 -5.45 -5.91
N PHE A 151 9.30 -4.70 -7.01
CA PHE A 151 8.16 -4.58 -7.94
C PHE A 151 7.77 -5.93 -8.54
N LEU A 152 8.75 -6.69 -9.05
CA LEU A 152 8.51 -7.98 -9.68
C LEU A 152 7.91 -9.00 -8.71
N ARG A 153 8.36 -9.02 -7.44
CA ARG A 153 7.78 -9.83 -6.36
C ARG A 153 6.29 -9.51 -6.19
N GLY A 154 5.93 -8.23 -6.12
CA GLY A 154 4.52 -7.80 -6.04
C GLY A 154 3.70 -8.31 -7.22
N VAL A 155 4.18 -8.09 -8.45
CA VAL A 155 3.51 -8.55 -9.68
C VAL A 155 3.32 -10.07 -9.66
N MET A 156 4.37 -10.84 -9.36
CA MET A 156 4.33 -12.30 -9.39
C MET A 156 3.37 -12.89 -8.35
N LEU A 157 3.28 -12.28 -7.17
CA LEU A 157 2.37 -12.73 -6.11
C LEU A 157 0.91 -12.32 -6.38
N VAL A 158 0.69 -11.15 -6.99
CA VAL A 158 -0.64 -10.58 -7.22
C VAL A 158 -1.28 -11.05 -8.54
N ILE A 159 -0.51 -11.49 -9.55
CA ILE A 159 -1.10 -12.06 -10.78
C ILE A 159 -2.01 -13.27 -10.48
N PRO A 160 -1.57 -14.31 -9.75
CA PRO A 160 -2.44 -15.45 -9.42
C PRO A 160 -3.63 -15.02 -8.56
N PHE A 161 -3.44 -14.06 -7.66
CA PHE A 161 -4.49 -13.48 -6.81
C PHE A 161 -5.65 -12.90 -7.63
N SER A 162 -5.33 -12.03 -8.60
CA SER A 162 -6.33 -11.44 -9.50
C SER A 162 -6.94 -12.47 -10.45
N PHE A 163 -6.16 -13.45 -10.91
CA PHE A 163 -6.64 -14.51 -11.78
C PHE A 163 -7.63 -15.44 -11.08
N LEU A 164 -7.33 -15.87 -9.84
CA LEU A 164 -8.23 -16.69 -9.03
C LEU A 164 -9.56 -15.96 -8.77
N THR A 165 -9.51 -14.65 -8.54
CA THR A 165 -10.70 -13.82 -8.36
C THR A 165 -11.51 -13.74 -9.65
N LYS A 166 -10.85 -13.57 -10.80
CA LYS A 166 -11.50 -13.55 -12.12
C LYS A 166 -12.24 -14.85 -12.45
N GLN A 167 -11.75 -16.00 -11.99
CA GLN A 167 -12.33 -17.31 -12.27
C GLN A 167 -13.56 -17.65 -11.40
N LEU A 168 -13.89 -16.83 -10.40
CA LEU A 168 -15.04 -17.09 -9.54
C LEU A 168 -16.38 -16.89 -10.29
N PRO A 169 -17.40 -17.73 -10.00
CA PRO A 169 -18.75 -17.50 -10.52
C PRO A 169 -19.49 -16.47 -9.65
N TYR A 170 -19.84 -15.32 -10.21
CA TYR A 170 -20.56 -14.25 -9.51
C TYR A 170 -22.05 -14.41 -9.72
N CYS A 171 -22.79 -14.67 -8.63
CA CYS A 171 -24.24 -14.81 -8.72
C CYS A 171 -25.02 -14.25 -7.52
N ARG A 172 -24.36 -13.58 -6.56
CA ARG A 172 -25.00 -12.98 -5.38
C ARG A 172 -25.20 -11.46 -5.53
N GLY A 173 -25.45 -11.00 -6.75
CA GLY A 173 -25.54 -9.58 -7.09
C GLY A 173 -24.20 -8.96 -7.46
N ASN A 174 -24.17 -7.63 -7.54
CA ASN A 174 -23.02 -6.86 -8.03
C ASN A 174 -22.53 -5.81 -7.00
N ASP A 175 -23.07 -5.82 -5.78
CA ASP A 175 -22.81 -4.78 -4.78
C ASP A 175 -21.58 -5.13 -3.94
N ILE A 176 -20.57 -4.26 -3.99
CA ILE A 176 -19.37 -4.34 -3.17
C ILE A 176 -19.49 -3.30 -2.04
N PRO A 177 -19.49 -3.72 -0.76
CA PRO A 177 -19.61 -2.81 0.39
C PRO A 177 -18.29 -2.10 0.73
N HIS A 178 -17.60 -1.57 -0.28
CA HIS A 178 -16.33 -0.84 -0.16
C HIS A 178 -16.28 0.35 -1.12
N THR A 179 -15.32 1.24 -0.88
CA THR A 179 -15.01 2.41 -1.73
C THR A 179 -14.09 2.07 -2.91
N TYR A 180 -13.47 0.88 -2.91
CA TYR A 180 -12.60 0.37 -3.97
C TYR A 180 -12.73 -1.17 -4.06
N CYS A 181 -12.17 -1.75 -5.10
CA CYS A 181 -12.13 -3.19 -5.35
C CYS A 181 -11.15 -3.91 -4.43
N ASP A 182 -11.55 -4.09 -3.16
CA ASP A 182 -10.89 -4.97 -2.21
C ASP A 182 -11.10 -6.44 -2.60
N HIS A 183 -10.03 -7.23 -2.51
CA HIS A 183 -10.02 -8.61 -2.97
C HIS A 183 -11.05 -9.51 -2.30
N MET A 184 -11.09 -9.50 -0.96
CA MET A 184 -12.00 -10.38 -0.25
C MET A 184 -13.44 -9.92 -0.43
N SER A 185 -13.65 -8.61 -0.55
CA SER A 185 -14.96 -8.01 -0.80
C SER A 185 -15.52 -8.39 -2.17
N VAL A 186 -14.68 -8.38 -3.21
CA VAL A 186 -15.05 -8.89 -4.55
C VAL A 186 -15.31 -10.40 -4.48
N ALA A 187 -14.39 -11.18 -3.91
CA ALA A 187 -14.50 -12.64 -3.88
C ALA A 187 -15.77 -13.13 -3.16
N LYS A 188 -16.19 -12.49 -2.06
CA LYS A 188 -17.36 -12.90 -1.25
C LYS A 188 -18.71 -12.81 -1.98
N ILE A 189 -18.80 -12.02 -3.04
CA ILE A 189 -20.01 -11.88 -3.88
C ILE A 189 -20.18 -13.10 -4.81
N SER A 190 -19.09 -13.86 -5.02
CA SER A 190 -19.20 -15.11 -5.74
C SER A 190 -20.04 -16.14 -4.99
N CYS A 191 -20.65 -17.05 -5.76
CA CYS A 191 -21.31 -18.24 -5.21
C CYS A 191 -20.42 -19.48 -5.21
N GLY A 192 -19.18 -19.35 -5.71
CA GLY A 192 -18.18 -20.40 -5.68
C GLY A 192 -17.50 -20.55 -4.32
N ASN A 193 -16.62 -21.54 -4.22
CA ASN A 193 -15.80 -21.74 -3.03
C ASN A 193 -14.66 -20.72 -2.97
N VAL A 194 -14.81 -19.70 -2.13
CA VAL A 194 -13.81 -18.63 -1.92
C VAL A 194 -12.62 -19.05 -1.06
N ARG A 195 -12.59 -20.28 -0.53
CA ARG A 195 -11.54 -20.73 0.40
C ARG A 195 -10.13 -20.62 -0.21
N VAL A 196 -9.97 -20.96 -1.49
CA VAL A 196 -8.67 -20.86 -2.17
C VAL A 196 -8.21 -19.41 -2.27
N ASN A 197 -9.09 -18.49 -2.67
CA ASN A 197 -8.81 -17.05 -2.70
C ASN A 197 -8.45 -16.53 -1.30
N ALA A 198 -9.22 -16.94 -0.28
CA ALA A 198 -8.96 -16.54 1.10
C ALA A 198 -7.60 -17.01 1.63
N ILE A 199 -7.24 -18.27 1.41
CA ILE A 199 -5.95 -18.84 1.82
C ILE A 199 -4.82 -18.18 1.05
N TYR A 200 -4.94 -18.08 -0.29
CA TYR A 200 -3.90 -17.48 -1.11
C TYR A 200 -3.69 -16.00 -0.78
N GLY A 201 -4.75 -15.23 -0.60
CA GLY A 201 -4.67 -13.83 -0.20
C GLY A 201 -4.02 -13.64 1.17
N LEU A 202 -4.34 -14.51 2.14
CA LEU A 202 -3.66 -14.52 3.43
C LEU A 202 -2.17 -14.89 3.29
N MET A 203 -1.85 -15.90 2.48
CA MET A 203 -0.46 -16.29 2.23
C MET A 203 0.34 -15.16 1.60
N VAL A 204 -0.22 -14.43 0.62
CA VAL A 204 0.43 -13.26 0.02
C VAL A 204 0.64 -12.16 1.06
N ALA A 205 -0.36 -11.87 1.89
CA ALA A 205 -0.24 -10.87 2.95
C ALA A 205 0.86 -11.22 3.97
N LEU A 206 0.95 -12.48 4.40
CA LEU A 206 1.99 -12.95 5.32
C LEU A 206 3.38 -12.97 4.66
N LEU A 207 3.47 -13.49 3.42
CA LEU A 207 4.75 -13.56 2.70
C LEU A 207 5.32 -12.19 2.35
N ILE A 208 4.46 -11.19 2.12
CA ILE A 208 4.89 -9.80 1.91
C ILE A 208 5.14 -9.14 3.25
N GLY A 209 4.09 -9.00 4.07
CA GLY A 209 4.13 -8.24 5.32
C GLY A 209 5.09 -8.82 6.35
N ASP A 210 4.97 -10.10 6.72
CA ASP A 210 5.78 -10.65 7.81
C ASP A 210 7.26 -10.72 7.43
N PHE A 211 7.57 -11.04 6.17
CA PHE A 211 8.95 -11.05 5.70
C PHE A 211 9.57 -9.65 5.77
N ASP A 212 8.87 -8.63 5.25
CA ASP A 212 9.36 -7.26 5.23
C ASP A 212 9.53 -6.72 6.66
N ILE A 213 8.55 -6.96 7.53
CA ILE A 213 8.58 -6.57 8.95
C ILE A 213 9.72 -7.28 9.69
N LEU A 214 9.95 -8.57 9.43
CA LEU A 214 11.04 -9.32 10.03
C LEU A 214 12.39 -8.71 9.64
N CYS A 215 12.60 -8.42 8.36
CA CYS A 215 13.82 -7.79 7.86
C CYS A 215 14.02 -6.37 8.43
N ILE A 216 12.94 -5.58 8.54
CA ILE A 216 12.97 -4.26 9.19
C ILE A 216 13.36 -4.41 10.66
N THR A 217 12.73 -5.33 11.39
CA THR A 217 12.96 -5.57 12.81
C THR A 217 14.40 -5.99 13.08
N ILE A 218 14.93 -6.92 12.29
CA ILE A 218 16.34 -7.36 12.40
C ILE A 218 17.28 -6.17 12.14
N SER A 219 17.06 -5.43 11.05
CA SER A 219 17.86 -4.25 10.70
C SER A 219 17.90 -3.24 11.85
N TYR A 220 16.74 -2.86 12.40
CA TYR A 220 16.67 -1.91 13.50
C TYR A 220 17.23 -2.46 14.81
N THR A 221 17.08 -3.75 15.10
CA THR A 221 17.71 -4.36 16.27
C THR A 221 19.24 -4.26 16.20
N MET A 222 19.82 -4.54 15.04
CA MET A 222 21.27 -4.41 14.83
C MET A 222 21.74 -2.95 14.88
N ILE A 223 20.96 -2.02 14.31
CA ILE A 223 21.21 -0.57 14.43
C ILE A 223 21.23 -0.19 15.91
N LEU A 224 20.21 -0.57 16.69
CA LEU A 224 20.12 -0.26 18.11
C LEU A 224 21.33 -0.78 18.89
N GLN A 225 21.74 -2.03 18.66
CA GLN A 225 22.92 -2.61 19.30
C GLN A 225 24.19 -1.80 18.99
N THR A 226 24.37 -1.39 17.73
CA THR A 226 25.51 -0.59 17.31
C THR A 226 25.47 0.80 17.93
N VAL A 227 24.30 1.44 17.96
CA VAL A 227 24.11 2.80 18.48
C VAL A 227 24.31 2.86 19.99
N VAL A 228 23.86 1.86 20.76
CA VAL A 228 24.11 1.77 22.21
C VAL A 228 25.61 1.61 22.52
N SER A 229 26.38 1.01 21.61
CA SER A 229 27.84 0.90 21.75
C SER A 229 28.60 2.21 21.45
N LEU A 230 27.95 3.18 20.80
CA LEU A 230 28.52 4.46 20.41
C LEU A 230 28.12 5.56 21.41
N SER A 231 29.05 6.44 21.78
CA SER A 231 28.77 7.57 22.69
C SER A 231 27.82 8.64 22.11
N SER A 232 27.32 8.45 20.89
CA SER A 232 26.61 9.44 20.08
C SER A 232 25.21 8.94 19.65
N ALA A 233 24.49 8.32 20.58
CA ALA A 233 23.22 7.64 20.31
C ALA A 233 22.16 8.56 19.68
N ASP A 234 21.99 9.77 20.20
CA ASP A 234 20.99 10.74 19.75
C ASP A 234 21.19 11.16 18.28
N LYS A 235 22.45 11.24 17.84
CA LYS A 235 22.79 11.65 16.48
C LYS A 235 22.50 10.56 15.45
N ALA A 236 22.64 9.30 15.84
CA ALA A 236 22.34 8.14 14.99
C ALA A 236 20.83 7.87 14.91
N PHE A 237 20.06 8.12 15.97
CA PHE A 237 18.59 8.04 15.89
C PHE A 237 18.00 9.15 15.04
N SER A 238 18.54 10.36 15.14
CA SER A 238 18.07 11.50 14.34
C SER A 238 18.12 11.21 12.82
N THR A 239 19.01 10.35 12.35
CA THR A 239 19.11 9.98 10.93
C THR A 239 18.05 8.98 10.48
N CYS A 240 17.44 8.21 11.39
CA CYS A 240 16.43 7.21 11.08
C CYS A 240 15.00 7.64 11.43
N THR A 241 14.82 8.76 12.13
CA THR A 241 13.51 9.21 12.62
C THR A 241 12.45 9.33 11.52
N ALA A 242 12.82 9.87 10.35
CA ALA A 242 11.92 10.00 9.22
C ALA A 242 11.42 8.62 8.74
N HIS A 243 12.34 7.67 8.61
CA HIS A 243 12.03 6.31 8.16
C HIS A 243 11.21 5.53 9.20
N ILE A 244 11.55 5.62 10.49
CA ILE A 244 10.75 5.01 11.58
C ILE A 244 9.33 5.58 11.56
N SER A 245 9.18 6.89 11.33
CA SER A 245 7.86 7.53 11.24
C SER A 245 7.06 6.96 10.06
N ALA A 246 7.68 6.83 8.87
CA ALA A 246 7.05 6.21 7.70
C ALA A 246 6.62 4.76 7.97
N ILE A 247 7.47 3.94 8.59
CA ILE A 247 7.12 2.56 9.00
C ILE A 247 5.88 2.56 9.90
N ILE A 248 5.84 3.41 10.94
CA ILE A 248 4.70 3.47 11.86
C ILE A 248 3.42 3.87 11.13
N ILE A 249 3.50 4.88 10.26
CA ILE A 249 2.36 5.39 9.48
C ILE A 249 1.80 4.32 8.54
N THR A 250 2.65 3.49 7.92
CA THR A 250 2.21 2.42 7.02
C THR A 250 1.68 1.20 7.79
N TYR A 251 2.43 0.68 8.78
CA TYR A 251 2.10 -0.61 9.39
C TYR A 251 1.03 -0.54 10.46
N VAL A 252 0.89 0.56 11.22
CA VAL A 252 -0.13 0.64 12.29
C VAL A 252 -1.56 0.56 11.73
N PRO A 253 -1.95 1.35 10.69
CA PRO A 253 -3.26 1.21 10.06
C PRO A 253 -3.45 -0.16 9.38
N ALA A 254 -2.40 -0.74 8.82
CA ALA A 254 -2.43 -2.07 8.20
C ALA A 254 -2.80 -3.15 9.23
N PHE A 255 -2.08 -3.19 10.35
CA PHE A 255 -2.37 -4.11 11.45
C PHE A 255 -3.76 -3.88 12.02
N PHE A 256 -4.16 -2.62 12.22
CA PHE A 256 -5.50 -2.32 12.71
C PHE A 256 -6.58 -2.86 11.75
N THR A 257 -6.43 -2.65 10.44
CA THR A 257 -7.34 -3.20 9.41
C THR A 257 -7.39 -4.73 9.46
N PHE A 258 -6.23 -5.38 9.55
CA PHE A 258 -6.13 -6.84 9.62
C PHE A 258 -6.81 -7.41 10.87
N PHE A 259 -6.48 -6.89 12.05
CA PHE A 259 -7.05 -7.36 13.31
C PHE A 259 -8.55 -7.10 13.40
N THR A 260 -9.00 -5.92 12.96
CA THR A 260 -10.43 -5.61 12.95
C THR A 260 -11.17 -6.50 11.96
N HIS A 261 -10.67 -6.74 10.74
CA HIS A 261 -11.36 -7.63 9.79
C HIS A 261 -11.37 -9.10 10.27
N ARG A 262 -10.32 -9.56 10.98
CA ARG A 262 -10.21 -10.95 11.43
C ARG A 262 -10.94 -11.23 12.76
N PHE A 263 -10.89 -10.31 13.71
CA PHE A 263 -11.38 -10.48 15.09
C PHE A 263 -12.52 -9.52 15.46
N GLY A 264 -12.78 -8.50 14.66
CA GLY A 264 -13.80 -7.47 14.91
C GLY A 264 -15.25 -7.94 14.78
N GLY A 265 -15.49 -9.10 14.16
CA GLY A 265 -16.80 -9.75 14.10
C GLY A 265 -17.94 -8.79 13.75
N HIS A 266 -19.04 -8.83 14.50
CA HIS A 266 -20.15 -7.88 14.39
C HIS A 266 -20.02 -6.68 15.35
N LYS A 267 -18.89 -6.55 16.07
CA LYS A 267 -18.68 -5.49 17.05
C LYS A 267 -18.20 -4.19 16.41
N ILE A 268 -17.61 -4.27 15.21
CA ILE A 268 -17.07 -3.12 14.49
C ILE A 268 -18.01 -2.77 13.32
N PRO A 269 -18.48 -1.51 13.23
CA PRO A 269 -19.32 -1.07 12.13
C PRO A 269 -18.62 -1.23 10.76
N PRO A 270 -19.34 -1.64 9.70
CA PRO A 270 -18.79 -1.70 8.34
C PRO A 270 -18.18 -0.38 7.86
N SER A 271 -18.78 0.76 8.26
CA SER A 271 -18.25 2.09 7.98
C SER A 271 -16.82 2.29 8.50
N LEU A 272 -16.53 1.79 9.70
CA LEU A 272 -15.22 1.93 10.31
C LEU A 272 -14.17 1.10 9.56
N HIS A 273 -14.52 -0.11 9.11
CA HIS A 273 -13.63 -0.91 8.26
C HIS A 273 -13.27 -0.19 6.97
N VAL A 274 -14.26 0.41 6.30
CA VAL A 274 -14.05 1.14 5.06
C VAL A 274 -13.22 2.40 5.31
N ILE A 275 -13.52 3.20 6.34
CA ILE A 275 -12.74 4.42 6.67
C ILE A 275 -11.28 4.07 6.94
N VAL A 276 -11.03 3.06 7.77
CA VAL A 276 -9.66 2.63 8.10
C VAL A 276 -8.95 2.10 6.85
N ALA A 277 -9.64 1.32 5.99
CA ALA A 277 -9.05 0.85 4.75
C ALA A 277 -8.64 2.01 3.81
N ASN A 278 -9.42 3.09 3.78
CA ASN A 278 -9.02 4.31 3.04
C ASN A 278 -7.85 5.01 3.74
N LEU A 279 -7.87 5.17 5.06
CA LEU A 279 -6.76 5.79 5.79
C LEU A 279 -5.45 5.01 5.62
N TYR A 280 -5.51 3.68 5.63
CA TYR A 280 -4.37 2.81 5.35
C TYR A 280 -3.73 3.11 3.99
N LEU A 281 -4.55 3.34 2.96
CA LEU A 281 -4.06 3.64 1.61
C LEU A 281 -3.61 5.10 1.42
N LEU A 282 -4.19 6.05 2.17
CA LEU A 282 -3.99 7.49 1.94
C LEU A 282 -2.97 8.12 2.90
N LEU A 283 -2.88 7.61 4.13
CA LEU A 283 -2.06 8.23 5.16
C LEU A 283 -0.56 8.17 4.80
N PRO A 284 0.00 7.04 4.33
CA PRO A 284 1.41 7.01 3.94
C PRO A 284 1.72 7.97 2.78
N PRO A 285 1.02 7.93 1.62
CA PRO A 285 1.26 8.86 0.52
C PRO A 285 1.16 10.34 0.90
N THR A 286 0.29 10.68 1.86
CA THR A 286 0.09 12.07 2.29
C THR A 286 1.20 12.52 3.25
N VAL A 287 1.59 11.66 4.19
CA VAL A 287 2.45 12.05 5.31
C VAL A 287 3.94 11.79 5.01
N ASN A 288 4.28 10.79 4.19
CA ASN A 288 5.64 10.49 3.77
C ASN A 288 6.39 11.74 3.27
N PRO A 289 5.92 12.47 2.24
CA PRO A 289 6.64 13.64 1.72
C PRO A 289 6.78 14.76 2.77
N ILE A 290 5.81 14.94 3.67
CA ILE A 290 5.88 15.92 4.76
C ILE A 290 6.97 15.52 5.77
N VAL A 291 6.99 14.25 6.18
CA VAL A 291 7.98 13.72 7.11
C VAL A 291 9.37 13.84 6.53
N TYR A 292 9.58 13.44 5.28
CA TYR A 292 10.88 13.53 4.64
C TYR A 292 11.32 14.99 4.40
N GLY A 293 10.43 15.88 3.98
CA GLY A 293 10.77 17.31 3.81
C GLY A 293 11.07 18.03 5.14
N VAL A 294 10.29 17.78 6.20
CA VAL A 294 10.51 18.44 7.51
C VAL A 294 11.75 17.90 8.23
N LYS A 295 12.04 16.60 8.08
CA LYS A 295 13.12 15.93 8.84
C LYS A 295 14.44 15.84 8.09
N THR A 296 14.46 16.09 6.78
CA THR A 296 15.67 15.96 5.96
C THR A 296 16.13 17.32 5.48
N LYS A 297 17.19 17.87 6.07
CA LYS A 297 17.71 19.21 5.74
C LYS A 297 18.11 19.43 4.27
N GLN A 298 18.25 18.36 3.50
CA GLN A 298 18.66 18.38 2.09
C GLN A 298 17.47 18.44 1.13
N ILE A 299 16.25 18.16 1.62
CA ILE A 299 14.97 18.29 0.92
C ILE A 299 14.30 19.57 1.42
#